data_AF-R7V3Q3-F1
#
_entry.id   AF-R7V3Q3-F1
#
_cell.length_a   1.000
_cell.length_b   1.000
_cell.length_c   1.000
_cell.angle_alpha   90.00
_cell.angle_beta   90.00
_cell.angle_gamma   90.00
#
_symmetry.space_group_name_H-M   'P 1'
#
loop_
_entity.id
_entity.type
_entity.pdbx_description
1 polymer ?
#
loop_
_entity_poly.entity_id
_entity_poly.type
_entity_poly.pdbx_seq_one_letter_code
_entity_poly.pdbx_strand_id
1 'polypeptide(L)'
;MAEAQLFLCRVCEESFKSASRLRLHEAACKSKKLKRCNELAQENKTKRAIRSVKEFHLFDGKARMGTTAAVDNLKVVVLMCHGVVVLNGTVPEEHYHNFFLLSCGIRILASPVLWHSHNTVAKQLLRHFVEHYSALYGRSMVVYNVHSVIHLSDVLNHGPLDHFSSFPFENFLQKLKKCVRKPNFPLQQAVLRLNEMSAFASALSPTPIFQFKQVHFSGPRPDTDLYSHVTLYKQALFADFFLSLDQRNSRCQIGDNVAIAQNFFSCTERSLVIYSKFDALDNFFSYPVNSSSLGIFKVVDLSPVLYIAEVCNVTCKYVQLPHNREVVVIPLLHT
;
A
#
# COMPACT_ATOMS: atom_id res chain seq x y z
N MET A 1 -29.60 31.04 -50.54
CA MET A 1 -28.43 30.16 -50.76
C MET A 1 -28.22 29.39 -49.47
N ALA A 2 -28.31 28.06 -49.48
CA ALA A 2 -28.18 27.25 -48.27
C ALA A 2 -26.70 27.03 -47.90
N GLU A 3 -26.31 27.42 -46.69
CA GLU A 3 -24.97 27.15 -46.16
C GLU A 3 -24.76 25.64 -45.97
N ALA A 4 -23.72 25.10 -46.60
CA ALA A 4 -23.39 23.68 -46.49
C ALA A 4 -22.82 23.38 -45.09
N GLN A 5 -23.53 22.54 -44.32
CA GLN A 5 -23.09 22.10 -42.99
C GLN A 5 -21.80 21.27 -43.10
N LEU A 6 -20.70 21.79 -42.56
CA LEU A 6 -19.40 21.12 -42.52
C LEU A 6 -19.25 20.34 -41.20
N PHE A 7 -18.79 19.09 -41.30
CA PHE A 7 -18.55 18.19 -40.18
C PHE A 7 -17.05 18.15 -39.86
N LEU A 8 -16.66 18.43 -38.62
CA LEU A 8 -15.24 18.48 -38.20
C LEU A 8 -14.83 17.21 -37.47
N CYS A 9 -13.63 16.70 -37.79
CA CYS A 9 -13.02 15.60 -37.05
C CYS A 9 -12.47 16.09 -35.70
N ARG A 10 -12.90 15.48 -34.60
CA ARG A 10 -12.46 15.85 -33.23
C ARG A 10 -10.99 15.50 -32.91
N VAL A 11 -10.27 14.86 -33.83
CA VAL A 11 -8.91 14.36 -33.61
C VAL A 11 -7.86 15.14 -34.41
N CYS A 12 -8.18 15.57 -35.63
CA CYS A 12 -7.26 16.33 -36.50
C CYS A 12 -7.85 17.62 -37.06
N GLU A 13 -9.09 17.98 -36.68
CA GLU A 13 -9.79 19.22 -37.06
C GLU A 13 -10.02 19.41 -38.57
N GLU A 14 -9.84 18.35 -39.37
CA GLU A 14 -10.20 18.38 -40.80
C GLU A 14 -11.73 18.47 -40.99
N SER A 15 -12.15 19.33 -41.92
CA SER A 15 -13.56 19.57 -42.26
C SER A 15 -14.03 18.68 -43.41
N PHE A 16 -15.21 18.07 -43.27
CA PHE A 16 -15.82 17.18 -44.23
C PHE A 16 -17.21 17.67 -44.63
N LYS A 17 -17.52 17.62 -45.93
CA LYS A 17 -18.83 17.98 -46.48
C LYS A 17 -19.90 16.88 -46.30
N SER A 18 -19.55 15.75 -45.68
CA SER A 18 -20.43 14.59 -45.53
C SER A 18 -20.14 13.84 -44.24
N ALA A 19 -21.18 13.57 -43.45
CA ALA A 19 -21.09 12.79 -42.22
C ALA A 19 -20.56 11.36 -42.44
N SER A 20 -20.84 10.74 -43.59
CA SER A 20 -20.34 9.41 -43.95
C SER A 20 -18.83 9.41 -44.15
N ARG A 21 -18.29 10.45 -44.80
CA ARG A 21 -16.84 10.63 -44.96
C ARG A 21 -16.15 10.92 -43.63
N LEU A 22 -16.79 11.71 -42.74
CA LEU A 22 -16.28 11.92 -41.39
C LEU A 22 -16.17 10.60 -40.62
N ARG A 23 -17.19 9.73 -40.64
CA ARG A 23 -17.16 8.44 -39.91
C ARG A 23 -16.06 7.50 -40.41
N LEU A 24 -15.86 7.41 -41.72
CA LEU A 24 -14.76 6.64 -42.33
C LEU A 24 -13.38 7.20 -41.92
N HIS A 25 -13.25 8.52 -41.91
CA HIS A 25 -12.03 9.19 -41.44
C HIS A 25 -11.81 8.95 -39.93
N GLU A 26 -12.82 9.12 -39.08
CA GLU A 26 -12.71 8.93 -37.62
C GLU A 26 -12.33 7.50 -37.24
N ALA A 27 -12.79 6.49 -38.00
CA ALA A 27 -12.38 5.10 -37.82
C ALA A 27 -10.87 4.89 -38.08
N ALA A 28 -10.32 5.54 -39.11
CA ALA A 28 -8.89 5.52 -39.42
C ALA A 28 -8.04 6.48 -38.55
N CYS A 29 -8.65 7.53 -38.02
CA CYS A 29 -8.00 8.54 -37.19
C CYS A 29 -7.86 8.06 -35.73
N LYS A 30 -8.79 7.22 -35.24
CA LYS A 30 -8.68 6.53 -33.93
C LYS A 30 -7.42 5.67 -33.81
N SER A 31 -7.02 4.98 -34.87
CA SER A 31 -5.77 4.18 -34.90
C SER A 31 -4.51 5.04 -34.92
N LYS A 32 -4.57 6.27 -35.48
CA LYS A 32 -3.48 7.26 -35.36
C LYS A 32 -3.36 7.85 -33.95
N LYS A 33 -4.48 8.05 -33.24
CA LYS A 33 -4.48 8.47 -31.81
C LYS A 33 -3.81 7.41 -30.92
N LEU A 34 -4.08 6.13 -31.16
CA LEU A 34 -3.46 5.04 -30.40
C LEU A 34 -1.94 4.93 -30.64
N LYS A 35 -1.47 5.13 -31.89
CA LYS A 35 -0.03 5.19 -32.21
C LYS A 35 0.64 6.39 -31.56
N ARG A 36 0.08 7.59 -31.69
CA ARG A 36 0.64 8.81 -31.09
C ARG A 36 0.64 8.77 -29.57
N CYS A 37 -0.37 8.18 -28.93
CA CYS A 37 -0.38 7.94 -27.48
C CYS A 37 0.66 6.90 -27.05
N ASN A 38 0.91 5.85 -27.84
CA ASN A 38 1.97 4.88 -27.56
C ASN A 38 3.37 5.46 -27.76
N GLU A 39 3.57 6.28 -28.79
CA GLU A 39 4.82 7.00 -29.05
C GLU A 39 5.10 8.04 -27.96
N LEU A 40 4.09 8.84 -27.57
CA LEU A 40 4.19 9.76 -26.43
C LEU A 40 4.38 9.03 -25.09
N ALA A 41 3.79 7.84 -24.89
CA ALA A 41 4.02 7.02 -23.71
C ALA A 41 5.43 6.40 -23.69
N GLN A 42 6.02 6.11 -24.86
CA GLN A 42 7.41 5.66 -25.00
C GLN A 42 8.41 6.82 -24.82
N GLU A 43 8.10 8.01 -25.32
CA GLU A 43 8.89 9.24 -25.10
C GLU A 43 8.81 9.71 -23.63
N ASN A 44 7.65 9.64 -22.98
CA ASN A 44 7.50 9.96 -21.56
C ASN A 44 8.14 8.92 -20.64
N LYS A 45 8.27 7.65 -21.06
CA LYS A 45 9.10 6.65 -20.35
C LYS A 45 10.59 6.97 -20.41
N THR A 46 11.05 7.70 -21.43
CA THR A 46 12.47 7.99 -21.65
C THR A 46 12.89 9.38 -21.16
N LYS A 47 11.96 10.32 -20.96
CA LYS A 47 12.27 11.67 -20.47
C LYS A 47 11.45 12.04 -19.23
N ARG A 48 12.16 12.11 -18.10
CA ARG A 48 11.85 12.87 -16.86
C ARG A 48 10.69 12.38 -15.97
N ALA A 49 11.01 11.49 -15.03
CA ALA A 49 10.53 11.56 -13.62
C ALA A 49 11.03 10.40 -12.73
N ILE A 50 11.44 9.24 -13.27
CA ILE A 50 11.84 8.08 -12.44
C ILE A 50 13.39 7.99 -12.26
N ARG A 51 14.14 9.04 -12.61
CA ARG A 51 15.60 9.04 -12.41
C ARG A 51 16.05 9.46 -11.01
N SER A 52 15.23 10.16 -10.21
CA SER A 52 15.60 10.52 -8.83
C SER A 52 15.39 9.40 -7.80
N VAL A 53 14.63 8.34 -8.13
CA VAL A 53 14.46 7.19 -7.22
C VAL A 53 15.63 6.19 -7.34
N LYS A 54 16.53 6.37 -8.33
CA LYS A 54 17.69 5.49 -8.52
C LYS A 54 18.93 5.86 -7.69
N GLU A 55 18.91 6.97 -6.95
CA GLU A 55 20.02 7.41 -6.10
C GLU A 55 19.60 7.49 -4.63
N PHE A 56 19.14 6.38 -4.06
CA PHE A 56 19.18 6.19 -2.60
C PHE A 56 19.75 4.81 -2.31
N HIS A 57 21.05 4.67 -2.57
CA HIS A 57 21.89 3.67 -1.93
C HIS A 57 22.10 4.06 -0.46
N LEU A 58 21.11 3.79 0.39
CA LEU A 58 21.26 3.86 1.85
C LEU A 58 20.45 2.73 2.51
N PHE A 59 20.69 1.50 2.06
CA PHE A 59 20.50 0.27 2.85
C PHE A 59 21.49 -0.76 2.29
N ASP A 60 22.78 -0.52 2.54
CA ASP A 60 23.80 -1.51 2.23
C ASP A 60 23.82 -2.56 3.34
N GLY A 61 23.37 -3.76 2.97
CA GLY A 61 23.22 -4.92 3.83
C GLY A 61 23.09 -6.15 2.94
N LYS A 62 24.15 -6.42 2.16
CA LYS A 62 24.43 -7.62 1.35
C LYS A 62 23.28 -8.64 1.24
N ALA A 63 22.46 -8.47 0.21
CA ALA A 63 21.82 -9.59 -0.48
C ALA A 63 21.74 -9.28 -1.98
N ARG A 64 22.66 -9.86 -2.75
CA ARG A 64 22.62 -9.85 -4.21
C ARG A 64 21.36 -10.60 -4.67
N MET A 65 20.32 -9.90 -5.11
CA MET A 65 19.26 -10.46 -5.96
C MET A 65 18.57 -9.38 -6.80
N GLY A 66 18.74 -9.50 -8.13
CA GLY A 66 17.91 -8.97 -9.22
C GLY A 66 17.13 -7.66 -9.02
N THR A 67 17.68 -6.58 -9.58
CA THR A 67 17.17 -5.19 -9.61
C THR A 67 15.90 -4.94 -10.46
N THR A 68 15.02 -5.93 -10.64
CA THR A 68 13.76 -5.76 -11.42
C THR A 68 12.50 -6.26 -10.72
N ALA A 69 12.59 -6.84 -9.52
CA ALA A 69 11.42 -7.34 -8.77
C ALA A 69 10.88 -6.35 -7.71
N ALA A 70 11.62 -5.27 -7.40
CA ALA A 70 11.23 -4.30 -6.37
C ALA A 70 10.25 -3.22 -6.85
N VAL A 71 10.01 -3.10 -8.16
CA VAL A 71 9.23 -1.99 -8.74
C VAL A 71 7.73 -2.29 -8.81
N ASP A 72 7.33 -3.57 -8.77
CA ASP A 72 5.92 -3.96 -8.95
C ASP A 72 5.15 -4.03 -7.62
N ASN A 73 5.76 -4.39 -6.49
CA ASN A 73 5.11 -4.29 -5.16
C ASN A 73 5.01 -2.83 -4.65
N LEU A 74 5.60 -1.89 -5.39
CA LEU A 74 5.80 -0.53 -4.96
C LEU A 74 4.54 0.33 -5.14
N LYS A 75 3.60 -0.01 -6.04
CA LYS A 75 2.51 0.92 -6.39
C LYS A 75 1.49 1.13 -5.28
N VAL A 76 0.99 0.06 -4.66
CA VAL A 76 0.00 0.15 -3.57
C VAL A 76 0.66 0.61 -2.28
N VAL A 77 1.82 0.05 -1.94
CA VAL A 77 2.59 0.44 -0.75
C VAL A 77 3.10 1.88 -0.83
N VAL A 78 3.42 2.38 -2.03
CA VAL A 78 3.66 3.82 -2.26
C VAL A 78 2.37 4.60 -2.16
N LEU A 79 1.25 4.14 -2.72
CA LEU A 79 0.00 4.88 -2.61
C LEU A 79 -0.45 5.08 -1.15
N MET A 80 -0.25 4.08 -0.29
CA MET A 80 -0.86 4.04 1.06
C MET A 80 0.06 4.38 2.21
N CYS A 81 1.38 4.17 2.07
CA CYS A 81 2.33 4.31 3.18
C CYS A 81 3.55 5.15 2.80
N HIS A 82 4.25 4.81 1.71
CA HIS A 82 5.54 5.45 1.41
C HIS A 82 5.39 6.78 0.69
N GLY A 83 4.40 6.94 -0.19
CA GLY A 83 4.22 8.14 -1.00
C GLY A 83 3.95 9.38 -0.16
N VAL A 84 3.22 9.23 0.94
CA VAL A 84 2.97 10.31 1.91
C VAL A 84 4.28 10.84 2.49
N VAL A 85 5.25 9.98 2.83
CA VAL A 85 6.52 10.44 3.42
C VAL A 85 7.53 10.85 2.35
N VAL A 86 7.61 10.11 1.24
CA VAL A 86 8.62 10.27 0.18
C VAL A 86 8.32 11.44 -0.74
N LEU A 87 7.05 11.73 -1.01
CA LEU A 87 6.68 12.86 -1.88
C LEU A 87 6.80 14.21 -1.17
N ASN A 88 6.90 14.20 0.16
CA ASN A 88 7.06 15.41 0.95
C ASN A 88 8.36 16.14 0.56
N GLY A 89 8.23 17.39 0.11
CA GLY A 89 9.36 18.23 -0.33
C GLY A 89 9.96 17.86 -1.69
N THR A 90 9.47 16.82 -2.39
CA THR A 90 9.98 16.44 -3.73
C THR A 90 9.05 16.85 -4.87
N VAL A 91 7.75 16.98 -4.61
CA VAL A 91 6.76 17.48 -5.57
C VAL A 91 6.17 18.82 -5.10
N PRO A 92 5.66 19.68 -6.01
CA PRO A 92 5.03 20.94 -5.62
C PRO A 92 3.85 20.70 -4.68
N GLU A 93 3.66 21.63 -3.74
CA GLU A 93 2.71 21.51 -2.63
C GLU A 93 1.28 21.19 -3.10
N GLU A 94 0.80 21.82 -4.17
CA GLU A 94 -0.54 21.57 -4.70
C GLU A 94 -0.71 20.13 -5.21
N HIS A 95 0.31 19.58 -5.87
CA HIS A 95 0.30 18.19 -6.32
C HIS A 95 0.38 17.21 -5.15
N TYR A 96 1.14 17.57 -4.10
CA TYR A 96 1.25 16.78 -2.89
C TYR A 96 -0.08 16.74 -2.11
N HIS A 97 -0.75 17.88 -1.95
CA HIS A 97 -2.09 17.96 -1.35
C HIS A 97 -3.13 17.17 -2.14
N ASN A 98 -3.07 17.21 -3.47
CA ASN A 98 -3.95 16.38 -4.30
C ASN A 98 -3.66 14.88 -4.11
N PHE A 99 -2.39 14.49 -4.03
CA PHE A 99 -2.02 13.11 -3.73
C PHE A 99 -2.52 12.65 -2.35
N PHE A 100 -2.49 13.52 -1.34
CA PHE A 100 -3.02 13.22 -0.01
C PHE A 100 -4.51 12.92 0.00
N LEU A 101 -5.32 13.67 -0.77
CA LEU A 101 -6.76 13.41 -0.91
C LEU A 101 -7.00 11.98 -1.41
N LEU A 102 -6.26 11.57 -2.44
CA LEU A 102 -6.30 10.20 -2.97
C LEU A 102 -5.84 9.18 -1.92
N SER A 103 -4.66 9.39 -1.34
CA SER A 103 -4.06 8.45 -0.39
C SER A 103 -4.95 8.21 0.84
N CYS A 104 -5.49 9.28 1.44
CA CYS A 104 -6.40 9.20 2.58
C CYS A 104 -7.72 8.50 2.19
N GLY A 105 -8.30 8.86 1.05
CA GLY A 105 -9.54 8.26 0.55
C GLY A 105 -9.40 6.75 0.34
N ILE A 106 -8.36 6.30 -0.36
CA ILE A 106 -8.09 4.87 -0.58
C ILE A 106 -7.81 4.17 0.75
N ARG A 107 -7.09 4.80 1.69
CA ARG A 107 -6.77 4.23 3.02
C ARG A 107 -7.99 3.97 3.87
N ILE A 108 -8.96 4.87 3.85
CA ILE A 108 -10.23 4.64 4.54
C ILE A 108 -10.97 3.46 3.92
N LEU A 109 -11.08 3.40 2.58
CA LEU A 109 -11.83 2.36 1.87
C LEU A 109 -11.18 0.96 1.95
N ALA A 110 -9.86 0.89 2.07
CA ALA A 110 -9.11 -0.35 2.24
C ALA A 110 -9.01 -0.80 3.71
N SER A 111 -9.33 0.05 4.68
CA SER A 111 -9.30 -0.35 6.09
C SER A 111 -10.53 -1.21 6.42
N PRO A 112 -10.37 -2.43 6.99
CA PRO A 112 -11.50 -3.28 7.38
C PRO A 112 -12.36 -2.66 8.49
N VAL A 113 -11.82 -1.68 9.24
CA VAL A 113 -12.50 -0.99 10.35
C VAL A 113 -13.17 0.30 9.88
N LEU A 114 -12.51 1.09 9.02
CA LEU A 114 -12.96 2.44 8.66
C LEU A 114 -13.85 2.50 7.42
N TRP A 115 -13.80 1.50 6.53
CA TRP A 115 -14.45 1.56 5.22
C TRP A 115 -15.95 1.87 5.29
N HIS A 116 -16.66 1.32 6.28
CA HIS A 116 -18.09 1.52 6.43
C HIS A 116 -18.43 2.83 7.17
N SER A 117 -17.77 3.09 8.30
CA SER A 117 -18.08 4.24 9.17
C SER A 117 -17.66 5.57 8.55
N HIS A 118 -16.55 5.59 7.81
CA HIS A 118 -15.97 6.80 7.22
C HIS A 118 -16.14 6.88 5.70
N ASN A 119 -17.03 6.07 5.10
CA ASN A 119 -17.24 6.04 3.65
C ASN A 119 -17.60 7.42 3.07
N THR A 120 -18.44 8.19 3.78
CA THR A 120 -18.85 9.53 3.35
C THR A 120 -17.66 10.47 3.25
N VAL A 121 -16.73 10.41 4.21
CA VAL A 121 -15.49 11.18 4.21
C VAL A 121 -14.62 10.74 3.03
N ALA A 122 -14.42 9.43 2.84
CA ALA A 122 -13.66 8.91 1.71
C ALA A 122 -14.23 9.37 0.36
N LYS A 123 -15.56 9.35 0.19
CA LYS A 123 -16.24 9.84 -1.02
C LYS A 123 -15.96 11.31 -1.29
N GLN A 124 -15.98 12.15 -0.26
CA GLN A 124 -15.66 13.57 -0.39
C GLN A 124 -14.20 13.79 -0.77
N LEU A 125 -13.27 13.09 -0.11
CA LEU A 125 -11.83 13.16 -0.42
C LEU A 125 -11.56 12.78 -1.89
N LEU A 126 -12.16 11.70 -2.38
CA LEU A 126 -11.97 11.25 -3.77
C LEU A 126 -12.64 12.18 -4.80
N ARG A 127 -13.74 12.85 -4.44
CA ARG A 127 -14.34 13.90 -5.28
C ARG A 127 -13.42 15.12 -5.40
N HIS A 128 -12.94 15.63 -4.26
CA HIS A 128 -12.00 16.75 -4.26
C HIS A 128 -10.70 16.42 -4.99
N PHE A 129 -10.22 15.18 -4.88
CA PHE A 129 -9.08 14.71 -5.68
C PHE A 129 -9.33 14.90 -7.18
N VAL A 130 -10.48 14.46 -7.72
CA VAL A 130 -10.78 14.59 -9.15
C VAL A 130 -10.99 16.05 -9.56
N GLU A 131 -11.63 16.86 -8.72
CA GLU A 131 -11.81 18.30 -8.94
C GLU A 131 -10.45 19.01 -9.03
N HIS A 132 -9.58 18.80 -8.04
CA HIS A 132 -8.23 19.38 -8.00
C HIS A 132 -7.36 18.84 -9.13
N TYR A 133 -7.46 17.55 -9.44
CA TYR A 133 -6.77 16.95 -10.58
C TYR A 133 -7.12 17.66 -11.89
N SER A 134 -8.40 18.00 -12.10
CA SER A 134 -8.84 18.71 -13.30
C SER A 134 -8.26 20.12 -13.42
N ALA A 135 -8.03 20.80 -12.29
CA ALA A 135 -7.41 22.12 -12.24
C ALA A 135 -5.89 22.04 -12.47
N LEU A 136 -5.22 21.05 -11.86
CA LEU A 136 -3.77 20.89 -11.90
C LEU A 136 -3.24 20.35 -13.24
N TYR A 137 -3.94 19.37 -13.82
CA TYR A 137 -3.49 18.66 -15.03
C TYR A 137 -4.33 19.01 -16.27
N GLY A 138 -5.42 19.75 -16.10
CA GLY A 138 -6.35 20.12 -17.16
C GLY A 138 -7.52 19.15 -17.31
N ARG A 139 -8.70 19.69 -17.67
CA ARG A 139 -9.95 18.90 -17.80
C ARG A 139 -9.85 17.76 -18.81
N SER A 140 -9.06 17.91 -19.86
CA SER A 140 -8.82 16.86 -20.86
C SER A 140 -8.06 15.65 -20.32
N MET A 141 -7.35 15.80 -19.19
CA MET A 141 -6.62 14.73 -18.51
C MET A 141 -7.48 13.94 -17.53
N VAL A 142 -8.70 14.40 -17.22
CA VAL A 142 -9.69 13.63 -16.44
C VAL A 142 -10.30 12.57 -17.35
N VAL A 143 -9.48 11.59 -17.70
CA VAL A 143 -9.90 10.39 -18.42
C VAL A 143 -10.71 9.49 -17.50
N TYR A 144 -11.39 8.51 -18.10
CA TYR A 144 -12.28 7.57 -17.39
C TYR A 144 -11.69 7.04 -16.08
N ASN A 145 -10.42 6.60 -16.09
CA ASN A 145 -9.76 6.02 -14.91
C ASN A 145 -9.62 7.00 -13.73
N VAL A 146 -9.46 8.29 -14.00
CA VAL A 146 -9.37 9.31 -12.95
C VAL A 146 -10.77 9.59 -12.41
N HIS A 147 -11.75 9.72 -13.30
CA HIS A 147 -13.14 9.93 -12.91
C HIS A 147 -13.71 8.76 -12.10
N SER A 148 -13.39 7.51 -12.48
CA SER A 148 -13.87 6.30 -11.82
C SER A 148 -13.42 6.18 -10.36
N VAL A 149 -12.37 6.91 -9.94
CA VAL A 149 -11.91 6.91 -8.55
C VAL A 149 -13.02 7.34 -7.58
N ILE A 150 -13.89 8.27 -7.98
CA ILE A 150 -15.03 8.73 -7.15
C ILE A 150 -15.95 7.56 -6.77
N HIS A 151 -16.12 6.62 -7.69
CA HIS A 151 -17.00 5.46 -7.53
C HIS A 151 -16.38 4.34 -6.70
N LEU A 152 -15.12 4.43 -6.30
CA LEU A 152 -14.56 3.50 -5.32
C LEU A 152 -15.28 3.57 -3.98
N SER A 153 -15.89 4.72 -3.64
CA SER A 153 -16.75 4.84 -2.45
C SER A 153 -18.07 4.05 -2.52
N ASP A 154 -18.39 3.46 -3.67
CA ASP A 154 -19.55 2.58 -3.82
C ASP A 154 -19.24 1.15 -3.28
N VAL A 155 -18.11 0.98 -2.56
CA VAL A 155 -17.71 -0.20 -1.75
C VAL A 155 -18.81 -0.73 -0.82
N LEU A 156 -19.78 0.11 -0.42
CA LEU A 156 -20.89 -0.30 0.46
C LEU A 156 -21.65 -1.52 -0.09
N ASN A 157 -21.64 -1.73 -1.41
CA ASN A 157 -22.29 -2.86 -2.06
C ASN A 157 -21.38 -4.09 -2.24
N HIS A 158 -20.06 -3.95 -2.06
CA HIS A 158 -19.07 -4.97 -2.43
C HIS A 158 -18.13 -5.38 -1.29
N GLY A 159 -18.18 -4.68 -0.16
CA GLY A 159 -17.23 -4.83 0.95
C GLY A 159 -16.00 -3.91 0.80
N PRO A 160 -15.03 -4.00 1.72
CA PRO A 160 -13.82 -3.18 1.70
C PRO A 160 -13.07 -3.32 0.37
N LEU A 161 -12.28 -2.29 0.04
CA LEU A 161 -11.62 -2.16 -1.25
C LEU A 161 -10.77 -3.38 -1.63
N ASP A 162 -10.21 -4.12 -0.67
CA ASP A 162 -9.38 -5.30 -0.94
C ASP A 162 -10.15 -6.50 -1.49
N HIS A 163 -11.47 -6.55 -1.30
CA HIS A 163 -12.29 -7.65 -1.80
C HIS A 163 -12.41 -7.65 -3.33
N PHE A 164 -12.32 -6.48 -3.96
CA PHE A 164 -12.46 -6.34 -5.41
C PHE A 164 -11.29 -5.61 -6.07
N SER A 165 -10.38 -5.03 -5.29
CA SER A 165 -9.13 -4.51 -5.84
C SER A 165 -8.15 -5.63 -6.17
N SER A 166 -7.22 -5.33 -7.07
CA SER A 166 -6.16 -6.26 -7.43
C SER A 166 -5.00 -6.28 -6.42
N PHE A 167 -5.09 -5.57 -5.29
CA PHE A 167 -3.95 -5.38 -4.37
C PHE A 167 -3.40 -6.70 -3.81
N PRO A 168 -4.22 -7.64 -3.33
CA PRO A 168 -3.71 -8.94 -2.83
C PRO A 168 -3.04 -9.77 -3.93
N PHE A 169 -3.51 -9.60 -5.18
CA PHE A 169 -3.04 -10.36 -6.33
C PHE A 169 -1.72 -9.86 -6.91
N GLU A 170 -1.35 -8.59 -6.68
CA GLU A 170 -0.10 -8.03 -7.22
C GLU A 170 1.14 -8.78 -6.70
N ASN A 171 1.17 -9.10 -5.40
CA ASN A 171 2.23 -9.92 -4.83
C ASN A 171 2.16 -11.38 -5.34
N PHE A 172 0.96 -11.89 -5.59
CA PHE A 172 0.77 -13.24 -6.12
C PHE A 172 1.25 -13.38 -7.56
N LEU A 173 1.18 -12.32 -8.38
CA LEU A 173 1.73 -12.33 -9.75
C LEU A 173 3.24 -12.64 -9.77
N GLN A 174 4.00 -12.18 -8.77
CA GLN A 174 5.41 -12.55 -8.66
C GLN A 174 5.61 -14.04 -8.37
N LYS A 175 4.73 -14.64 -7.58
CA LYS A 175 4.73 -16.10 -7.31
C LYS A 175 4.38 -16.86 -8.60
N LEU A 176 3.32 -16.47 -9.29
CA LEU A 176 2.92 -17.06 -10.57
C LEU A 176 4.05 -16.98 -11.62
N LYS A 177 4.73 -15.84 -11.70
CA LYS A 177 5.88 -15.67 -12.60
C LYS A 177 7.01 -16.66 -12.29
N LYS A 178 7.26 -16.98 -11.02
CA LYS A 178 8.27 -17.99 -10.61
C LYS A 178 7.85 -19.42 -10.95
N CYS A 179 6.54 -19.69 -11.10
CA CYS A 179 6.04 -21.00 -11.54
C CYS A 179 6.31 -21.27 -13.02
N VAL A 180 6.54 -20.22 -13.83
CA VAL A 180 6.81 -20.34 -15.27
C VAL A 180 8.31 -20.20 -15.53
N ARG A 181 8.96 -21.28 -15.98
CA ARG A 181 10.41 -21.28 -16.25
C ARG A 181 10.75 -21.06 -17.73
N LYS A 182 9.94 -21.64 -18.63
CA LYS A 182 10.11 -21.55 -20.08
C LYS A 182 8.84 -20.94 -20.72
N PRO A 183 8.93 -20.33 -21.91
CA PRO A 183 7.77 -19.72 -22.57
C PRO A 183 6.74 -20.74 -23.07
N ASN A 184 7.10 -22.03 -23.14
CA ASN A 184 6.22 -23.08 -23.66
C ASN A 184 5.17 -23.46 -22.60
N PHE A 185 3.88 -23.43 -22.95
CA PHE A 185 2.80 -23.88 -22.05
C PHE A 185 2.83 -23.21 -20.66
N PRO A 186 2.83 -21.86 -20.59
CA PRO A 186 3.00 -21.13 -19.33
C PRO A 186 1.83 -21.37 -18.36
N LEU A 187 0.60 -21.50 -18.89
CA LEU A 187 -0.57 -21.81 -18.08
C LEU A 187 -0.45 -23.20 -17.44
N GLN A 188 -0.10 -24.22 -18.23
CA GLN A 188 0.07 -25.59 -17.74
C GLN A 188 1.18 -25.66 -16.67
N GLN A 189 2.32 -25.00 -16.90
CA GLN A 189 3.39 -24.91 -15.91
C GLN A 189 2.90 -24.30 -14.58
N ALA A 190 2.18 -23.18 -14.65
CA ALA A 190 1.65 -22.51 -13.47
C ALA A 190 0.66 -23.39 -12.71
N VAL A 191 -0.32 -23.99 -13.41
CA VAL A 191 -1.36 -24.85 -12.80
C VAL A 191 -0.73 -26.07 -12.14
N LEU A 192 0.17 -26.78 -12.83
CA LEU A 192 0.82 -27.98 -12.27
C LEU A 192 1.65 -27.63 -11.03
N ARG A 193 2.42 -26.54 -11.05
CA ARG A 193 3.20 -26.10 -9.88
C ARG A 193 2.33 -25.67 -8.71
N LEU A 194 1.21 -24.97 -8.97
CA LEU A 194 0.26 -24.60 -7.92
C LEU A 194 -0.37 -25.84 -7.27
N ASN A 195 -0.71 -26.86 -8.06
CA ASN A 195 -1.23 -28.12 -7.55
C ASN A 195 -0.19 -28.91 -6.73
N GLU A 196 1.07 -28.92 -7.16
CA GLU A 196 2.16 -29.51 -6.37
C GLU A 196 2.33 -28.80 -5.01
N MET A 197 2.27 -27.46 -5.00
CA MET A 197 2.39 -26.66 -3.78
C MET A 197 1.21 -26.86 -2.83
N SER A 198 -0.02 -26.93 -3.36
CA SER A 198 -1.22 -27.16 -2.54
C SER A 198 -1.23 -28.56 -1.94
N ALA A 199 -0.88 -29.59 -2.72
CA ALA A 199 -0.77 -30.96 -2.24
C ALA A 199 0.24 -31.10 -1.10
N PHE A 200 1.39 -30.43 -1.21
CA PHE A 200 2.40 -30.37 -0.15
C PHE A 200 1.89 -29.62 1.09
N ALA A 201 1.19 -28.49 0.91
CA ALA A 201 0.63 -27.72 2.00
C ALA A 201 -0.48 -28.48 2.76
N SER A 202 -1.33 -29.23 2.06
CA SER A 202 -2.37 -30.07 2.70
C SER A 202 -1.80 -31.26 3.46
N ALA A 203 -0.58 -31.67 3.16
CA ALA A 203 0.14 -32.70 3.92
C ALA A 203 0.79 -32.15 5.20
N LEU A 204 0.91 -30.82 5.33
CA LEU A 204 1.36 -30.15 6.54
C LEU A 204 0.13 -29.82 7.40
N SER A 205 0.22 -30.01 8.71
CA SER A 205 -0.84 -29.66 9.66
C SER A 205 -1.27 -28.19 9.49
N PRO A 206 -2.54 -27.83 9.79
CA PRO A 206 -2.98 -26.44 9.73
C PRO A 206 -2.01 -25.56 10.53
N THR A 207 -1.50 -24.50 9.89
CA THR A 207 -0.63 -23.54 10.57
C THR A 207 -1.39 -22.98 11.75
N PRO A 208 -0.85 -23.06 12.97
CA PRO A 208 -1.54 -22.56 14.16
C PRO A 208 -1.82 -21.06 14.02
N ILE A 209 -2.96 -20.63 14.55
CA ILE A 209 -3.42 -19.22 14.58
C ILE A 209 -2.34 -18.32 15.22
N PHE A 210 -1.57 -18.88 16.14
CA PHE A 210 -0.47 -18.21 16.81
C PHE A 210 0.68 -19.16 17.13
N GLN A 211 1.92 -18.71 16.93
CA GLN A 211 3.12 -19.48 17.31
C GLN A 211 4.32 -18.58 17.62
N PHE A 212 4.99 -18.83 18.74
CA PHE A 212 6.31 -18.27 19.00
C PHE A 212 7.43 -19.05 18.31
N LYS A 213 8.45 -18.34 17.83
CA LYS A 213 9.65 -18.91 17.22
C LYS A 213 10.93 -18.27 17.78
N GLN A 214 12.03 -19.02 17.64
CA GLN A 214 13.39 -18.61 18.01
C GLN A 214 13.53 -18.28 19.50
N VAL A 215 13.61 -19.34 20.33
CA VAL A 215 13.91 -19.22 21.75
C VAL A 215 15.27 -18.54 21.94
N HIS A 216 15.36 -17.63 22.90
CA HIS A 216 16.62 -16.98 23.28
C HIS A 216 16.65 -16.61 24.76
N PHE A 217 17.79 -16.09 25.21
CA PHE A 217 18.03 -15.78 26.62
C PHE A 217 18.41 -14.31 26.87
N SER A 218 18.38 -13.48 25.83
CA SER A 218 18.83 -12.08 25.84
C SER A 218 17.68 -11.09 25.94
N GLY A 219 17.98 -9.86 26.39
CA GLY A 219 17.01 -8.76 26.44
C GLY A 219 16.28 -8.66 27.78
N PRO A 220 15.32 -7.73 27.88
CA PRO A 220 14.58 -7.51 29.11
C PRO A 220 13.76 -8.74 29.49
N ARG A 221 13.71 -9.02 30.79
CA ARG A 221 12.97 -10.13 31.38
C ARG A 221 11.87 -9.59 32.28
N PRO A 222 10.74 -10.29 32.37
CA PRO A 222 9.70 -9.93 33.33
C PRO A 222 10.20 -10.23 34.75
N ASP A 223 9.60 -9.59 35.74
CA ASP A 223 9.95 -9.79 37.14
C ASP A 223 9.75 -11.25 37.56
N THR A 224 10.80 -11.86 38.10
CA THR A 224 10.82 -13.26 38.53
C THR A 224 9.84 -13.56 39.68
N ASP A 225 9.46 -12.54 40.45
CA ASP A 225 8.51 -12.70 41.56
C ASP A 225 7.07 -12.89 41.07
N LEU A 226 6.74 -12.38 39.88
CA LEU A 226 5.41 -12.47 39.27
C LEU A 226 5.30 -13.58 38.22
N TYR A 227 6.42 -14.00 37.61
CA TYR A 227 6.41 -14.93 36.48
C TYR A 227 7.43 -16.06 36.67
N SER A 228 6.95 -17.29 36.83
CA SER A 228 7.78 -18.49 36.91
C SER A 228 7.87 -19.21 35.55
N HIS A 229 8.95 -19.98 35.34
CA HIS A 229 9.16 -20.78 34.12
C HIS A 229 9.08 -19.99 32.80
N VAL A 230 9.68 -18.80 32.78
CA VAL A 230 9.66 -17.90 31.62
C VAL A 230 10.54 -18.42 30.49
N THR A 231 9.96 -18.56 29.30
CA THR A 231 10.72 -18.80 28.05
C THR A 231 10.57 -17.61 27.13
N LEU A 232 11.68 -17.05 26.63
CA LEU A 232 11.70 -15.86 25.78
C LEU A 232 11.84 -16.23 24.30
N TYR A 233 11.26 -15.42 23.41
CA TYR A 233 11.20 -15.64 21.97
C TYR A 233 11.48 -14.36 21.19
N LYS A 234 12.22 -14.50 20.08
CA LYS A 234 12.51 -13.36 19.19
C LYS A 234 11.37 -13.04 18.22
N GLN A 235 10.46 -13.98 18.00
CA GLN A 235 9.44 -13.88 16.97
C GLN A 235 8.09 -14.40 17.44
N ALA A 236 7.04 -13.67 17.08
CA ALA A 236 5.64 -14.04 17.30
C ALA A 236 4.94 -14.07 15.94
N LEU A 237 4.41 -15.23 15.55
CA LEU A 237 3.64 -15.42 14.33
C LEU A 237 2.16 -15.41 14.68
N PHE A 238 1.41 -14.56 13.98
CA PHE A 238 -0.04 -14.47 14.00
C PHE A 238 -0.59 -15.07 12.69
N ALA A 239 -1.92 -15.10 12.54
CA ALA A 239 -2.57 -15.60 11.33
C ALA A 239 -2.14 -14.83 10.07
N ASP A 240 -2.18 -13.50 10.14
CA ASP A 240 -1.99 -12.63 8.97
C ASP A 240 -0.62 -11.94 8.91
N PHE A 241 0.09 -11.86 10.05
CA PHE A 241 1.39 -11.19 10.14
C PHE A 241 2.32 -11.85 11.15
N PHE A 242 3.56 -11.37 11.20
CA PHE A 242 4.51 -11.73 12.26
C PHE A 242 5.20 -10.48 12.80
N LEU A 243 5.57 -10.55 14.07
CA LEU A 243 6.43 -9.60 14.74
C LEU A 243 7.77 -10.25 15.03
N SER A 244 8.84 -9.45 14.93
CA SER A 244 10.19 -9.83 15.34
C SER A 244 10.83 -8.69 16.07
N LEU A 245 11.78 -9.00 16.96
CA LEU A 245 12.54 -8.01 17.73
C LEU A 245 13.57 -7.22 16.89
N ASP A 246 13.37 -7.15 15.57
CA ASP A 246 14.18 -6.33 14.69
C ASP A 246 13.59 -4.92 14.55
N GLN A 247 14.39 -3.99 14.01
CA GLN A 247 13.96 -2.60 13.87
C GLN A 247 12.73 -2.41 12.96
N ARG A 248 12.48 -3.35 12.04
CA ARG A 248 11.45 -3.22 11.00
C ARG A 248 10.09 -3.78 11.43
N ASN A 249 10.09 -4.78 12.29
CA ASN A 249 8.93 -5.61 12.58
C ASN A 249 8.54 -5.64 14.07
N SER A 250 9.20 -4.84 14.90
CA SER A 250 8.95 -4.77 16.36
C SER A 250 7.79 -3.84 16.74
N ARG A 251 7.34 -2.95 15.84
CA ARG A 251 6.32 -1.96 16.17
C ARG A 251 4.91 -2.48 15.96
N CYS A 252 4.08 -2.31 16.97
CA CYS A 252 2.69 -2.73 16.94
C CYS A 252 1.79 -1.82 17.79
N GLN A 253 0.50 -1.94 17.54
CA GLN A 253 -0.56 -1.42 18.39
C GLN A 253 -0.82 -2.45 19.49
N ILE A 254 -0.76 -2.03 20.76
CA ILE A 254 -1.11 -2.86 21.92
C ILE A 254 -2.16 -2.10 22.72
N GLY A 255 -3.42 -2.57 22.65
CA GLY A 255 -4.57 -1.78 23.12
C GLY A 255 -4.61 -0.42 22.42
N ASP A 256 -4.66 0.66 23.18
CA ASP A 256 -4.67 2.03 22.65
C ASP A 256 -3.26 2.61 22.42
N ASN A 257 -2.21 1.90 22.80
CA ASN A 257 -0.83 2.40 22.75
C ASN A 257 -0.11 1.96 21.47
N VAL A 258 0.59 2.90 20.83
CA VAL A 258 1.62 2.58 19.85
C VAL A 258 2.89 2.18 20.60
N ALA A 259 3.41 0.99 20.29
CA ALA A 259 4.47 0.37 21.06
C ALA A 259 5.56 -0.28 20.20
N ILE A 260 6.73 -0.48 20.83
CA ILE A 260 7.81 -1.34 20.35
C ILE A 260 7.85 -2.59 21.23
N ALA A 261 7.65 -3.75 20.62
CA ALA A 261 7.88 -5.04 21.27
C ALA A 261 9.37 -5.22 21.55
N GLN A 262 9.72 -5.36 22.83
CA GLN A 262 11.07 -5.56 23.33
C GLN A 262 11.39 -7.03 23.54
N ASN A 263 10.38 -7.83 23.92
CA ASN A 263 10.53 -9.26 24.05
C ASN A 263 9.18 -9.97 23.99
N PHE A 264 9.18 -11.23 23.59
CA PHE A 264 8.00 -12.10 23.69
C PHE A 264 8.30 -13.23 24.66
N PHE A 265 7.32 -13.64 25.46
CA PHE A 265 7.54 -14.73 26.39
C PHE A 265 6.29 -15.55 26.66
N SER A 266 6.51 -16.82 27.03
CA SER A 266 5.48 -17.68 27.56
C SER A 266 5.72 -17.94 29.05
N CYS A 267 4.64 -17.96 29.83
CA CYS A 267 4.65 -18.26 31.25
C CYS A 267 3.33 -18.93 31.61
N THR A 268 3.37 -20.11 32.23
CA THR A 268 2.16 -20.82 32.71
C THR A 268 1.05 -20.88 31.65
N GLU A 269 1.40 -21.30 30.42
CA GLU A 269 0.52 -21.35 29.23
C GLU A 269 0.00 -20.00 28.68
N ARG A 270 0.34 -18.87 29.31
CA ARG A 270 0.02 -17.54 28.78
C ARG A 270 1.10 -17.08 27.81
N SER A 271 0.67 -16.40 26.75
CA SER A 271 1.55 -15.75 25.77
C SER A 271 1.53 -14.24 25.99
N LEU A 272 2.68 -13.68 26.36
CA LEU A 272 2.84 -12.30 26.80
C LEU A 272 3.89 -11.57 25.96
N VAL A 273 3.78 -10.25 25.91
CA VAL A 273 4.73 -9.36 25.25
C VAL A 273 5.22 -8.30 26.24
N ILE A 274 6.54 -8.10 26.27
CA ILE A 274 7.18 -6.96 26.93
C ILE A 274 7.35 -5.88 25.88
N TYR A 275 6.89 -4.67 26.18
CA TYR A 275 6.93 -3.56 25.24
C TYR A 275 7.25 -2.23 25.90
N SER A 276 7.76 -1.30 25.09
CA SER A 276 7.88 0.11 25.44
C SER A 276 6.86 0.89 24.62
N LYS A 277 6.13 1.81 25.24
CA LYS A 277 5.17 2.68 24.55
C LYS A 277 5.80 4.01 24.15
N PHE A 278 5.23 4.68 23.16
CA PHE A 278 5.56 6.08 22.86
C PHE A 278 4.69 6.99 23.72
N ASP A 279 5.30 7.97 24.40
CA ASP A 279 4.58 8.88 25.30
C ASP A 279 4.00 10.10 24.53
N ALA A 280 4.69 10.56 23.50
CA ALA A 280 4.25 11.65 22.63
C ALA A 280 3.91 11.12 21.22
N LEU A 281 2.65 11.31 20.81
CA LEU A 281 2.15 10.98 19.47
C LEU A 281 1.65 12.26 18.80
N ASP A 282 2.39 12.74 17.81
CA ASP A 282 2.00 13.93 17.04
C ASP A 282 1.36 13.55 15.70
N ASN A 283 0.52 14.44 15.18
CA ASN A 283 0.03 14.30 13.81
C ASN A 283 1.17 14.56 12.81
N PHE A 284 1.35 13.67 11.84
CA PHE A 284 2.29 13.87 10.73
C PHE A 284 1.75 14.89 9.72
N PHE A 285 0.44 14.91 9.49
CA PHE A 285 -0.27 15.92 8.70
C PHE A 285 -1.65 16.19 9.28
N SER A 286 -2.16 17.40 9.04
CA SER A 286 -3.52 17.84 9.41
C SER A 286 -4.45 17.98 8.20
N TYR A 287 -3.90 18.07 6.99
CA TYR A 287 -4.66 18.13 5.75
C TYR A 287 -4.56 16.81 4.98
N PRO A 288 -5.66 16.30 4.39
CA PRO A 288 -7.04 16.80 4.48
C PRO A 288 -7.77 16.37 5.76
N VAL A 289 -7.19 15.41 6.48
CA VAL A 289 -7.66 14.91 7.77
C VAL A 289 -6.47 14.79 8.71
N ASN A 290 -6.70 14.88 10.02
CA ASN A 290 -5.65 14.60 10.99
C ASN A 290 -5.15 13.17 10.83
N SER A 291 -3.83 13.02 10.70
CA SER A 291 -3.19 11.72 10.47
C SER A 291 -3.50 10.70 11.58
N SER A 292 -3.71 11.17 12.81
CA SER A 292 -4.16 10.34 13.95
C SER A 292 -5.48 9.60 13.68
N SER A 293 -6.41 10.18 12.91
CA SER A 293 -7.66 9.50 12.55
C SER A 293 -7.45 8.27 11.66
N LEU A 294 -6.31 8.22 10.96
CA LEU A 294 -5.86 7.10 10.12
C LEU A 294 -4.85 6.20 10.85
N GLY A 295 -4.62 6.46 12.14
CA GLY A 295 -3.61 5.81 12.97
C GLY A 295 -2.18 6.18 12.60
N ILE A 296 -1.95 7.25 11.83
CA ILE A 296 -0.61 7.66 11.41
C ILE A 296 -0.06 8.68 12.40
N PHE A 297 1.09 8.39 12.98
CA PHE A 297 1.70 9.22 14.01
C PHE A 297 3.16 9.54 13.69
N LYS A 298 3.58 10.70 14.15
CA LYS A 298 4.98 11.07 14.29
C LYS A 298 5.39 10.76 15.73
N VAL A 299 6.50 10.05 15.88
CA VAL A 299 7.01 9.57 17.17
C VAL A 299 8.45 10.00 17.38
N VAL A 300 8.75 10.56 18.54
CA VAL A 300 10.09 11.10 18.87
C VAL A 300 10.63 10.54 20.18
N ASP A 301 9.77 10.15 21.14
CA ASP A 301 10.19 9.71 22.47
C ASP A 301 9.57 8.37 22.90
N LEU A 302 10.44 7.40 23.21
CA LEU A 302 10.06 6.10 23.74
C LEU A 302 10.12 6.13 25.27
N SER A 303 9.06 5.66 25.92
CA SER A 303 9.01 5.55 27.37
C SER A 303 10.12 4.62 27.87
N PRO A 304 10.89 5.01 28.91
CA PRO A 304 11.92 4.15 29.48
C PRO A 304 11.31 2.99 30.30
N VAL A 305 10.01 3.09 30.64
CA VAL A 305 9.29 2.08 31.40
C VAL A 305 8.87 0.94 30.47
N LEU A 306 9.08 -0.30 30.94
CA LEU A 306 8.63 -1.51 30.28
C LEU A 306 7.25 -1.91 30.80
N TYR A 307 6.38 -2.29 29.87
CA TYR A 307 5.04 -2.75 30.14
C TYR A 307 4.89 -4.20 29.66
N ILE A 308 3.95 -4.91 30.27
CA ILE A 308 3.62 -6.29 29.91
C ILE A 308 2.14 -6.34 29.51
N ALA A 309 1.84 -6.99 28.41
CA ALA A 309 0.47 -7.27 27.97
C ALA A 309 0.37 -8.67 27.40
N GLU A 310 -0.85 -9.19 27.35
CA GLU A 310 -1.14 -10.43 26.61
C GLU A 310 -1.03 -10.19 25.10
N VAL A 311 -0.55 -11.21 24.39
CA VAL A 311 -0.34 -11.10 22.94
C VAL A 311 -1.65 -10.94 22.17
N CYS A 312 -2.78 -11.37 22.75
CA CYS A 312 -4.12 -11.13 22.20
C CYS A 312 -4.47 -9.64 22.10
N ASN A 313 -3.82 -8.77 22.88
CA ASN A 313 -4.04 -7.31 22.83
C ASN A 313 -3.25 -6.64 21.69
N VAL A 314 -2.43 -7.38 20.95
CA VAL A 314 -1.71 -6.89 19.77
C VAL A 314 -2.69 -6.86 18.59
N THR A 315 -3.09 -5.66 18.17
CA THR A 315 -4.16 -5.49 17.17
C THR A 315 -3.66 -5.12 15.78
N CYS A 316 -2.50 -4.48 15.67
CA CYS A 316 -1.99 -4.01 14.38
C CYS A 316 -0.47 -3.92 14.38
N LYS A 317 0.15 -4.09 13.21
CA LYS A 317 1.59 -3.86 13.01
C LYS A 317 1.84 -2.52 12.32
N TYR A 318 2.87 -1.80 12.76
CA TYR A 318 3.28 -0.53 12.17
C TYR A 318 4.52 -0.66 11.29
N VAL A 319 4.55 0.11 10.21
CA VAL A 319 5.76 0.39 9.42
C VAL A 319 6.37 1.70 9.90
N GLN A 320 7.68 1.67 10.14
CA GLN A 320 8.47 2.87 10.39
C GLN A 320 9.01 3.43 9.06
N LEU A 321 8.84 4.74 8.86
CA LEU A 321 9.51 5.50 7.81
C LEU A 321 10.29 6.68 8.41
N PRO A 322 11.59 6.80 8.10
CA PRO A 322 12.36 7.96 8.53
C PRO A 322 11.91 9.20 7.74
N HIS A 323 11.72 10.32 8.42
CA HIS A 323 11.43 11.60 7.80
C HIS A 323 12.26 12.70 8.48
N ASN A 324 13.28 13.22 7.79
CA ASN A 324 14.25 14.17 8.34
C ASN A 324 14.92 13.63 9.63
N ARG A 325 14.64 14.23 10.79
CA ARG A 325 15.15 13.82 12.11
C ARG A 325 14.14 13.00 12.92
N GLU A 326 13.00 12.70 12.33
CA GLU A 326 11.82 12.16 13.02
C GLU A 326 11.41 10.83 12.40
N VAL A 327 10.59 10.08 13.13
CA VAL A 327 10.07 8.80 12.69
C VAL A 327 8.57 8.87 12.54
N VAL A 328 8.08 8.50 11.35
CA VAL A 328 6.65 8.34 11.09
C VAL A 328 6.30 6.87 11.19
N VAL A 329 5.27 6.54 11.96
CA VAL A 329 4.71 5.20 12.07
C VAL A 329 3.36 5.15 11.38
N ILE A 330 3.21 4.16 10.49
CA ILE A 330 2.02 3.98 9.66
C ILE A 330 1.48 2.56 9.87
N PRO A 331 0.20 2.40 10.24
CA PRO A 331 -0.37 1.07 10.45
C PRO A 331 -0.48 0.31 9.12
N LEU A 332 -0.19 -0.99 9.16
CA LEU A 332 -0.49 -1.89 8.06
C LEU A 332 -1.98 -2.27 8.13
N LEU A 333 -2.69 -2.13 7.00
CA LEU A 333 -4.15 -2.32 6.97
C LEU A 333 -4.58 -3.80 7.08
N HIS A 334 -3.69 -4.75 6.81
CA HIS A 334 -3.97 -6.20 6.78
C HIS A 334 -3.04 -6.94 7.75
N THR A 335 -3.27 -6.73 9.04
CA THR A 335 -2.58 -7.38 10.15
C THR A 335 -3.62 -7.92 11.11
#